data_AF-A0A2M7FFL5-F1
#
_entry.id   AF-A0A2M7FFL5-F1
#
_cell.length_a   1.000
_cell.length_b   1.000
_cell.length_c   1.000
_cell.angle_alpha   90.00
_cell.angle_beta   90.00
_cell.angle_gamma   90.00
#
_symmetry.space_group_name_H-M   'P 1'
#
loop_
_entity.id
_entity.type
_entity.pdbx_description
1 polymer ?
#
loop_
_entity_poly.entity_id
_entity_poly.type
_entity_poly.pdbx_seq_one_letter_code
_entity_poly.pdbx_strand_id
1 'polypeptide(L)'
;MQQRIKKNSGALRDAFPEVYAEFFDKCEIISSAPILFTWAGSYAIHFGGMSLIQKLPLRTYIGLKQTKEEGITFVSYTSFSTKKNRFVSMPCDTKFDSAMSARLKEYLPSVLVEELTKGYEVYILSENDWLDTCPIFTCLGVNLLLAANKISTEEAAAITQCASSEQMSARQTEIFRWLWKIFAICDYHPNLAPCGAEVANCLLTSPFPILYRLELAPKETPRISIPLEEYLKSIETRKFKFMTLDTLAPGRASMPLDFGVYFPGAKKMQKALSILTHRKRMDQAQSRLHKRLPQLVGGLEQNDYLSSQVSILDHYAKLVLNEFIESLDAQPTSNLLNALCLLHELYHTVGYAELNSAVSEFQKQLTDLLEELIPGGQFFVKEKGIMGDQKIVFAVTRGSLDHFTEELLELEESNTFASLDYVSWIDGIGKDGLYIEKIGKKEIQDPYQHVLTNYSEYIFSNQQEFSLEKELVVDTLHKRIFVRGNKVTSNEISSQTFTISLLNLLLQAEERTINVSQLPKATYCQNRQEMQSKILTPLSKLISSKLNKNLIFDCIESEEELRIRMVYCNADIWFLTRAENLKIES
;
A
#
# COMPACT_ATOMS: atom_id res chain seq x y z
N MET A 1 -24.47 -1.45 16.11
CA MET A 1 -23.33 -2.15 15.48
C MET A 1 -22.18 -2.27 16.46
N GLN A 2 -21.39 -3.35 16.38
CA GLN A 2 -20.04 -3.33 16.98
C GLN A 2 -19.21 -2.29 16.24
N GLN A 3 -18.45 -1.46 16.97
CA GLN A 3 -17.61 -0.45 16.35
C GLN A 3 -16.59 -1.13 15.42
N ARG A 4 -16.56 -0.71 14.14
CA ARG A 4 -15.61 -1.21 13.16
C ARG A 4 -14.18 -0.84 13.59
N ILE A 5 -13.31 -1.84 13.69
CA ILE A 5 -11.87 -1.59 13.90
C ILE A 5 -11.28 -1.06 12.59
N LYS A 6 -10.64 0.11 12.64
CA LYS A 6 -9.85 0.71 11.53
C LYS A 6 -8.90 -0.34 10.94
N LYS A 7 -8.94 -0.52 9.62
CA LYS A 7 -8.25 -1.60 8.90
C LYS A 7 -6.89 -1.14 8.37
N ASN A 8 -5.99 -0.85 9.31
CA ASN A 8 -4.57 -0.73 9.02
C ASN A 8 -3.73 -1.43 10.09
N SER A 9 -2.45 -1.70 9.76
CA SER A 9 -1.55 -2.45 10.64
C SER A 9 -1.39 -1.83 12.03
N GLY A 10 -1.33 -0.50 12.14
CA GLY A 10 -1.21 0.17 13.44
C GLY A 10 -2.41 -0.13 14.34
N ALA A 11 -3.62 0.12 13.84
CA ALA A 11 -4.86 -0.13 14.58
C ALA A 11 -5.06 -1.61 14.93
N LEU A 12 -4.67 -2.54 14.06
CA LEU A 12 -4.75 -3.97 14.34
C LEU A 12 -3.72 -4.44 15.38
N ARG A 13 -2.49 -3.92 15.32
CA ARG A 13 -1.47 -4.18 16.35
C ARG A 13 -1.90 -3.67 17.72
N ASP A 14 -2.51 -2.49 17.77
CA ASP A 14 -3.04 -1.91 19.02
C ASP A 14 -4.23 -2.70 19.57
N ALA A 15 -5.09 -3.21 18.69
CA ALA A 15 -6.29 -3.95 19.08
C ALA A 15 -6.02 -5.42 19.48
N PHE A 16 -4.96 -6.05 18.94
CA PHE A 16 -4.63 -7.45 19.15
C PHE A 16 -3.14 -7.68 19.51
N PRO A 17 -2.55 -6.93 20.45
CA PRO A 17 -1.11 -6.96 20.71
C PRO A 17 -0.60 -8.35 21.08
N GLU A 18 -1.44 -9.18 21.72
CA GLU A 18 -1.12 -10.55 22.09
C GLU A 18 -0.87 -11.46 20.88
N VAL A 19 -1.60 -11.26 19.78
CA VAL A 19 -1.43 -12.07 18.56
C VAL A 19 -0.08 -11.78 17.92
N TYR A 20 0.31 -10.50 17.87
CA TYR A 20 1.60 -10.09 17.34
C TYR A 20 2.73 -10.51 18.26
N ALA A 21 2.61 -10.32 19.58
CA ALA A 21 3.61 -10.77 20.54
C ALA A 21 3.86 -12.28 20.44
N GLU A 22 2.80 -13.10 20.40
CA GLU A 22 2.91 -14.55 20.24
C GLU A 22 3.59 -14.92 18.91
N PHE A 23 3.26 -14.25 17.81
CA PHE A 23 3.90 -14.46 16.51
C PHE A 23 5.38 -14.09 16.54
N PHE A 24 5.71 -12.93 17.13
CA PHE A 24 7.06 -12.41 17.18
C PHE A 24 7.96 -13.26 18.07
N ASP A 25 7.46 -13.75 19.20
CA ASP A 25 8.22 -14.60 20.12
C ASP A 25 8.63 -15.95 19.50
N LYS A 26 7.81 -16.51 18.61
CA LYS A 26 8.06 -17.81 17.96
C LYS A 26 9.13 -17.76 16.88
N CYS A 27 9.36 -16.60 16.27
CA CYS A 27 10.16 -16.49 15.06
C CYS A 27 11.47 -15.73 15.28
N GLU A 28 12.51 -16.17 14.56
CA GLU A 28 13.84 -15.58 14.61
C GLU A 28 14.02 -14.52 13.53
N ILE A 29 13.46 -14.75 12.34
CA ILE A 29 13.49 -13.79 11.23
C ILE A 29 12.05 -13.49 10.85
N ILE A 30 11.69 -12.20 10.85
CA ILE A 30 10.35 -11.77 10.49
C ILE A 30 10.46 -10.64 9.48
N SER A 31 9.73 -10.77 8.37
CA SER A 31 9.45 -9.68 7.46
C SER A 31 7.96 -9.57 7.20
N SER A 32 7.55 -8.41 6.73
CA SER A 32 6.16 -8.13 6.36
C SER A 32 6.10 -7.35 5.06
N ALA A 33 5.02 -7.50 4.31
CA ALA A 33 4.76 -6.77 3.07
C ALA A 33 3.28 -6.37 2.98
N PRO A 34 2.96 -5.28 2.26
CA PRO A 34 1.59 -4.81 2.09
C PRO A 34 0.77 -5.78 1.24
N ILE A 35 -0.53 -5.82 1.51
CA ILE A 35 -1.52 -6.46 0.64
C ILE A 35 -1.70 -5.59 -0.61
N LEU A 36 -1.86 -6.23 -1.77
CA LEU A 36 -1.83 -5.54 -3.06
C LEU A 36 -3.18 -5.60 -3.78
N PHE A 37 -3.47 -4.63 -4.63
CA PHE A 37 -4.50 -4.73 -5.66
C PHE A 37 -4.16 -4.01 -6.96
N THR A 38 -4.83 -4.39 -8.05
CA THR A 38 -4.47 -3.93 -9.39
C THR A 38 -5.55 -3.04 -9.97
N TRP A 39 -5.20 -1.78 -10.21
CA TRP A 39 -6.02 -0.84 -10.96
C TRP A 39 -6.13 -1.29 -12.43
N ALA A 40 -4.97 -1.43 -13.09
CA ALA A 40 -4.89 -1.73 -14.51
C ALA A 40 -3.81 -2.76 -14.84
N GLY A 41 -3.97 -3.47 -15.96
CA GLY A 41 -2.91 -4.28 -16.54
C GLY A 41 -2.70 -5.68 -15.95
N SER A 42 -3.64 -6.20 -15.17
CA SER A 42 -3.55 -7.49 -14.47
C SER A 42 -3.06 -8.64 -15.37
N TYR A 43 -3.67 -8.80 -16.56
CA TYR A 43 -3.26 -9.85 -17.50
C TYR A 43 -2.20 -9.37 -18.49
N ALA A 44 -2.30 -8.13 -18.96
CA ALA A 44 -1.44 -7.59 -20.01
C ALA A 44 0.05 -7.68 -19.66
N ILE A 45 0.40 -7.54 -18.38
CA ILE A 45 1.79 -7.57 -17.92
C ILE A 45 2.52 -8.90 -18.19
N HIS A 46 1.81 -10.03 -18.15
CA HIS A 46 2.40 -11.33 -18.49
C HIS A 46 2.79 -11.44 -19.98
N PHE A 47 2.30 -10.52 -20.79
CA PHE A 47 2.50 -10.44 -22.23
C PHE A 47 3.28 -9.16 -22.63
N GLY A 48 3.98 -8.53 -21.70
CA GLY A 48 4.83 -7.36 -21.94
C GLY A 48 4.11 -6.02 -21.95
N GLY A 49 2.82 -6.02 -21.60
CA GLY A 49 2.07 -4.80 -21.28
C GLY A 49 2.53 -4.21 -19.95
N MET A 50 1.92 -3.10 -19.55
CA MET A 50 2.12 -2.49 -18.23
C MET A 50 1.09 -2.95 -17.20
N SER A 51 1.41 -2.76 -15.92
CA SER A 51 0.52 -2.93 -14.79
C SER A 51 0.59 -1.72 -13.84
N LEU A 52 -0.53 -1.45 -13.18
CA LEU A 52 -0.68 -0.40 -12.17
C LEU A 52 -1.24 -1.04 -10.90
N ILE A 53 -0.39 -1.19 -9.88
CA ILE A 53 -0.71 -1.93 -8.67
C ILE A 53 -0.59 -1.00 -7.46
N GLN A 54 -1.55 -1.08 -6.54
CA GLN A 54 -1.66 -0.26 -5.34
C GLN A 54 -1.61 -1.15 -4.10
N LYS A 55 -1.14 -0.56 -3.00
CA LYS A 55 -1.08 -1.21 -1.69
C LYS A 55 -2.30 -0.83 -0.84
N LEU A 56 -2.72 -1.76 0.01
CA LEU A 56 -3.56 -1.51 1.17
C LEU A 56 -2.65 -1.31 2.40
N PRO A 57 -3.07 -0.54 3.42
CA PRO A 57 -2.31 -0.35 4.67
C PRO A 57 -2.45 -1.56 5.62
N LEU A 58 -2.68 -2.74 5.06
CA LEU A 58 -2.76 -4.03 5.75
C LEU A 58 -1.57 -4.87 5.29
N ARG A 59 -1.02 -5.68 6.19
CA ARG A 59 0.22 -6.41 5.97
C ARG A 59 0.06 -7.91 6.17
N THR A 60 0.91 -8.65 5.47
CA THR A 60 1.15 -10.07 5.71
C THR A 60 2.58 -10.25 6.21
N TYR A 61 2.71 -10.94 7.34
CA TYR A 61 3.95 -11.23 8.04
C TYR A 61 4.34 -12.68 7.80
N ILE A 62 5.63 -12.88 7.53
CA ILE A 62 6.23 -14.20 7.43
C ILE A 62 7.33 -14.29 8.46
N GLY A 63 7.21 -15.29 9.33
CA GLY A 63 8.17 -15.61 10.36
C GLY A 63 8.84 -16.94 10.05
N LEU A 64 10.17 -16.96 10.15
CA LEU A 64 10.96 -18.19 10.11
C LEU A 64 11.42 -18.56 11.51
N LYS A 65 11.26 -19.85 11.85
CA LYS A 65 11.86 -20.47 13.03
C LYS A 65 12.76 -21.60 12.56
N GLN A 66 14.03 -21.52 12.91
CA GLN A 66 14.99 -22.54 12.52
C GLN A 66 14.70 -23.88 13.22
N THR A 67 14.91 -24.99 12.51
CA THR A 67 14.76 -26.34 13.06
C THR A 67 16.01 -27.18 12.82
N LYS A 68 16.01 -28.40 13.36
CA LYS A 68 17.05 -29.41 13.13
C LYS A 68 16.80 -30.25 11.88
N GLU A 69 15.55 -30.32 11.42
CA GLU A 69 15.18 -31.05 10.22
C GLU A 69 15.57 -30.24 8.99
N GLU A 70 15.77 -30.90 7.85
CA GLU A 70 16.04 -30.22 6.58
C GLU A 70 14.73 -29.85 5.87
N GLY A 71 14.75 -28.73 5.15
CA GLY A 71 13.65 -28.29 4.29
C GLY A 71 12.80 -27.16 4.87
N ILE A 72 11.69 -26.86 4.20
CA ILE A 72 10.78 -25.76 4.54
C ILE A 72 9.40 -26.35 4.82
N THR A 73 8.88 -26.10 6.02
CA THR A 73 7.60 -26.64 6.48
C THR A 73 6.67 -25.51 6.88
N PHE A 74 5.49 -25.43 6.27
CA PHE A 74 4.48 -24.43 6.61
C PHE A 74 3.65 -24.92 7.79
N VAL A 75 3.74 -24.24 8.93
CA VAL A 75 3.17 -24.71 10.21
C VAL A 75 1.77 -24.15 10.44
N SER A 76 1.61 -22.82 10.36
CA SER A 76 0.34 -22.16 10.68
C SER A 76 0.08 -20.93 9.82
N TYR A 77 -1.20 -20.74 9.49
CA TYR A 77 -1.71 -19.53 8.84
C TYR A 77 -2.76 -18.89 9.74
N THR A 78 -2.44 -17.73 10.31
CA THR A 78 -3.38 -16.94 11.12
C THR A 78 -3.78 -15.71 10.35
N SER A 79 -5.09 -15.47 10.21
CA SER A 79 -5.60 -14.34 9.44
C SER A 79 -6.67 -13.55 10.18
N PHE A 80 -6.68 -12.23 10.01
CA PHE A 80 -7.72 -11.38 10.56
C PHE A 80 -9.02 -11.53 9.76
N SER A 81 -10.09 -11.96 10.41
CA SER A 81 -11.42 -12.07 9.80
C SER A 81 -12.24 -10.83 10.11
N THR A 82 -12.51 -9.99 9.10
CA THR A 82 -13.36 -8.79 9.20
C THR A 82 -14.70 -9.14 9.83
N LYS A 83 -15.38 -10.15 9.29
CA LYS A 83 -16.68 -10.61 9.77
C LYS A 83 -16.70 -11.06 11.23
N LYS A 84 -15.63 -11.72 11.70
CA LYS A 84 -15.54 -12.20 13.09
C LYS A 84 -14.88 -11.19 14.02
N ASN A 85 -14.37 -10.09 13.47
CA ASN A 85 -13.57 -9.07 14.14
C ASN A 85 -12.47 -9.65 15.05
N ARG A 86 -11.76 -10.67 14.57
CA ARG A 86 -10.68 -11.35 15.30
C ARG A 86 -9.77 -12.13 14.35
N PHE A 87 -8.57 -12.44 14.83
CA PHE A 87 -7.68 -13.39 14.17
C PHE A 87 -8.19 -14.83 14.29
N VAL A 88 -8.05 -15.58 13.21
CA VAL A 88 -8.45 -16.99 13.10
C VAL A 88 -7.27 -17.78 12.57
N SER A 89 -6.82 -18.77 13.35
CA SER A 89 -5.80 -19.70 12.90
C SER A 89 -6.40 -20.83 12.07
N MET A 90 -5.71 -21.17 10.99
CA MET A 90 -6.02 -22.27 10.09
C MET A 90 -4.76 -23.10 9.83
N PRO A 91 -4.89 -24.43 9.71
CA PRO A 91 -3.80 -25.28 9.24
C PRO A 91 -3.33 -24.89 7.82
N CYS A 92 -2.01 -24.81 7.62
CA CYS A 92 -1.39 -24.44 6.34
C CYS A 92 -1.60 -25.47 5.24
N ASP A 93 -1.71 -26.75 5.58
CA ASP A 93 -1.96 -27.87 4.67
C ASP A 93 -3.23 -27.69 3.82
N THR A 94 -4.20 -26.92 4.31
CA THR A 94 -5.41 -26.55 3.56
C THR A 94 -5.17 -25.49 2.46
N LYS A 95 -4.04 -24.78 2.50
CA LYS A 95 -3.76 -23.62 1.64
C LYS A 95 -2.53 -23.79 0.76
N PHE A 96 -1.54 -24.55 1.22
CA PHE A 96 -0.27 -24.76 0.55
C PHE A 96 -0.14 -26.22 0.15
N ASP A 97 0.03 -26.49 -1.14
CA ASP A 97 0.08 -27.85 -1.65
C ASP A 97 1.49 -28.48 -1.47
N SER A 98 1.53 -29.81 -1.44
CA SER A 98 2.79 -30.57 -1.37
C SER A 98 3.68 -30.36 -2.60
N ALA A 99 3.11 -29.95 -3.73
CA ALA A 99 3.86 -29.65 -4.94
C ALA A 99 4.74 -28.40 -4.77
N MET A 100 4.27 -27.37 -4.05
CA MET A 100 5.04 -26.19 -3.72
C MET A 100 6.24 -26.53 -2.84
N SER A 101 6.06 -27.35 -1.81
CA SER A 101 7.18 -27.84 -0.97
C SER A 101 8.19 -28.65 -1.80
N ALA A 102 7.72 -29.49 -2.72
CA ALA A 102 8.59 -30.23 -3.63
C ALA A 102 9.39 -29.30 -4.55
N ARG A 103 8.74 -28.27 -5.13
CA ARG A 103 9.41 -27.25 -5.96
C ARG A 103 10.43 -26.44 -5.17
N LEU A 104 10.12 -26.04 -3.94
CA LEU A 104 11.08 -25.36 -3.07
C LEU A 104 12.31 -26.25 -2.84
N LYS A 105 12.12 -27.52 -2.51
CA LYS A 105 13.23 -28.47 -2.32
C LYS A 105 14.08 -28.64 -3.59
N GLU A 106 13.44 -28.73 -4.76
CA GLU A 106 14.11 -28.97 -6.04
C GLU A 106 14.86 -27.73 -6.55
N TYR A 107 14.22 -26.54 -6.52
CA TYR A 107 14.72 -25.37 -7.25
C TYR A 107 15.37 -24.30 -6.35
N LEU A 108 15.08 -24.25 -5.05
CA LEU A 108 15.66 -23.24 -4.16
C LEU A 108 17.20 -23.26 -4.09
N PRO A 109 17.88 -24.43 -4.12
CA PRO A 109 19.35 -24.46 -4.14
C PRO A 109 19.95 -23.71 -5.33
N SER A 110 19.28 -23.71 -6.49
CA SER A 110 19.74 -22.97 -7.68
C SER A 110 19.69 -21.44 -7.51
N VAL A 111 18.92 -20.95 -6.54
CA VAL A 111 18.81 -19.52 -6.23
C VAL A 111 19.74 -19.13 -5.10
N LEU A 112 19.86 -19.93 -4.05
CA LEU A 112 20.65 -19.60 -2.87
C LEU A 112 22.15 -19.84 -3.05
N VAL A 113 22.59 -20.69 -3.99
CA VAL A 113 23.99 -21.10 -4.25
C VAL A 113 24.60 -21.89 -3.11
N GLU A 114 24.34 -21.51 -1.86
CA GLU A 114 24.66 -22.29 -0.67
C GLU A 114 23.42 -23.06 -0.20
N GLU A 115 23.62 -24.32 0.21
CA GLU A 115 22.53 -25.10 0.81
C GLU A 115 22.11 -24.45 2.12
N LEU A 116 20.79 -24.30 2.31
CA LEU A 116 20.25 -24.05 3.64
C LEU A 116 20.62 -25.28 4.49
N THR A 117 21.70 -25.17 5.26
CA THR A 117 22.21 -26.23 6.14
C THR A 117 21.25 -26.61 7.27
N LYS A 118 20.18 -25.84 7.41
CA LYS A 118 19.14 -25.96 8.44
C LYS A 118 17.78 -25.85 7.75
N GLY A 119 16.79 -26.57 8.23
CA GLY A 119 15.41 -26.36 7.82
C GLY A 119 14.71 -25.29 8.64
N TYR A 120 13.56 -24.85 8.14
CA TYR A 120 12.79 -23.75 8.70
C TYR A 120 11.30 -24.10 8.75
N GLU A 121 10.70 -23.81 9.90
CA GLU A 121 9.25 -23.69 10.05
C GLU A 121 8.80 -22.29 9.62
N VAL A 122 7.79 -22.23 8.75
CA VAL A 122 7.19 -21.00 8.24
C VAL A 122 5.87 -20.75 8.96
N TYR A 123 5.79 -19.59 9.60
CA TYR A 123 4.58 -19.08 10.25
C TYR A 123 4.08 -17.87 9.46
N ILE A 124 2.77 -17.81 9.24
CA ILE A 124 2.12 -16.74 8.48
C ILE A 124 1.09 -16.07 9.36
N LEU A 125 1.16 -14.74 9.43
CA LEU A 125 0.14 -13.89 10.04
C LEU A 125 -0.31 -12.87 8.98
N SER A 126 -1.60 -12.83 8.66
CA SER A 126 -2.16 -11.87 7.69
C SER A 126 -3.20 -10.99 8.33
N GLU A 127 -3.14 -9.69 8.06
CA GLU A 127 -4.12 -8.69 8.53
C GLU A 127 -5.39 -8.65 7.67
N ASN A 128 -5.55 -9.60 6.75
CA ASN A 128 -6.77 -9.85 5.99
C ASN A 128 -7.10 -11.35 6.01
N ASP A 129 -8.33 -11.71 5.62
CA ASP A 129 -8.79 -13.10 5.59
C ASP A 129 -8.58 -13.82 4.26
N TRP A 130 -8.15 -13.10 3.22
CA TRP A 130 -7.85 -13.70 1.92
C TRP A 130 -6.37 -14.06 1.79
N LEU A 131 -6.11 -15.11 1.01
CA LEU A 131 -4.73 -15.54 0.76
C LEU A 131 -4.12 -14.69 -0.36
N ASP A 132 -3.44 -13.59 0.00
CA ASP A 132 -2.58 -12.87 -0.94
C ASP A 132 -1.20 -13.55 -1.00
N THR A 133 -0.99 -14.37 -2.03
CA THR A 133 0.25 -15.15 -2.17
C THR A 133 1.47 -14.28 -2.42
N CYS A 134 1.30 -13.08 -2.97
CA CYS A 134 2.43 -12.22 -3.29
C CYS A 134 3.21 -11.73 -2.06
N PRO A 135 2.59 -11.06 -1.06
CA PRO A 135 3.32 -10.63 0.12
C PRO A 135 3.88 -11.83 0.91
N ILE A 136 3.16 -12.96 0.94
CA ILE A 136 3.65 -14.20 1.57
C ILE A 136 4.96 -14.66 0.94
N PHE A 137 4.98 -14.87 -0.36
CA PHE A 137 6.13 -15.46 -1.04
C PHE A 137 7.29 -14.47 -1.22
N THR A 138 7.00 -13.17 -1.31
CA THR A 138 8.05 -12.13 -1.31
C THR A 138 8.74 -12.07 0.04
N CYS A 139 7.99 -12.02 1.15
CA CYS A 139 8.56 -12.03 2.51
C CYS A 139 9.28 -13.34 2.81
N LEU A 140 8.75 -14.49 2.37
CA LEU A 140 9.45 -15.77 2.46
C LEU A 140 10.80 -15.71 1.74
N GLY A 141 10.83 -15.18 0.52
CA GLY A 141 12.08 -15.03 -0.24
C GLY A 141 13.11 -14.15 0.47
N VAL A 142 12.68 -13.01 1.01
CA VAL A 142 13.54 -12.12 1.80
C VAL A 142 14.10 -12.84 3.02
N ASN A 143 13.24 -13.52 3.79
CA ASN A 143 13.68 -14.22 5.00
C ASN A 143 14.65 -15.36 4.69
N LEU A 144 14.43 -16.10 3.60
CA LEU A 144 15.34 -17.17 3.17
C LEU A 144 16.70 -16.62 2.72
N LEU A 145 16.72 -15.48 2.02
CA LEU A 145 17.96 -14.81 1.64
C LEU A 145 18.72 -14.28 2.85
N LEU A 146 18.02 -13.72 3.85
CA LEU A 146 18.62 -13.30 5.13
C LEU A 146 19.15 -14.50 5.91
N ALA A 147 18.38 -15.59 5.99
CA ALA A 147 18.77 -16.81 6.70
C ALA A 147 20.00 -17.49 6.07
N ALA A 148 20.14 -17.38 4.75
CA ALA A 148 21.31 -17.82 4.00
C ALA A 148 22.49 -16.83 4.03
N ASN A 149 22.38 -15.71 4.76
CA ASN A 149 23.33 -14.58 4.75
C ASN A 149 23.65 -14.06 3.34
N LYS A 150 22.71 -14.25 2.40
CA LYS A 150 22.86 -13.86 1.00
C LYS A 150 22.57 -12.38 0.78
N ILE A 151 21.79 -11.78 1.68
CA ILE A 151 21.57 -10.34 1.77
C ILE A 151 21.67 -9.89 3.23
N SER A 152 21.97 -8.61 3.46
CA SER A 152 21.83 -7.96 4.78
C SER A 152 20.47 -7.27 4.96
N THR A 153 20.17 -6.85 6.19
CA THR A 153 19.00 -6.01 6.50
C THR A 153 19.02 -4.67 5.78
N GLU A 154 20.20 -4.08 5.66
CA GLU A 154 20.41 -2.80 5.00
C GLU A 154 20.21 -2.93 3.50
N GLU A 155 20.67 -4.03 2.89
CA GLU A 155 20.42 -4.30 1.47
C GLU A 155 18.92 -4.50 1.19
N ALA A 156 18.23 -5.25 2.06
CA ALA A 156 16.78 -5.42 1.94
C ALA A 156 16.03 -4.08 2.07
N ALA A 157 16.39 -3.27 3.07
CA ALA A 157 15.81 -1.94 3.29
C ALA A 157 16.11 -0.99 2.13
N ALA A 158 17.33 -1.00 1.59
CA ALA A 158 17.75 -0.11 0.51
C ALA A 158 16.92 -0.32 -0.77
N ILE A 159 16.49 -1.55 -1.07
CA ILE A 159 15.64 -1.83 -2.24
C ILE A 159 14.28 -1.13 -2.12
N THR A 160 13.73 -1.04 -0.91
CA THR A 160 12.40 -0.46 -0.67
C THR A 160 12.33 1.04 -0.98
N GLN A 161 13.50 1.70 -1.05
CA GLN A 161 13.65 3.13 -1.29
C GLN A 161 13.88 3.48 -2.77
N CYS A 162 13.98 2.48 -3.66
CA CYS A 162 14.15 2.74 -5.08
C CYS A 162 12.85 3.29 -5.68
N ALA A 163 12.90 4.50 -6.23
CA ALA A 163 11.73 5.12 -6.82
C ALA A 163 11.51 4.67 -8.28
N SER A 164 12.56 4.17 -8.95
CA SER A 164 12.49 3.54 -10.27
C SER A 164 13.54 2.44 -10.47
N SER A 165 13.33 1.58 -11.48
CA SER A 165 14.29 0.53 -11.86
C SER A 165 15.66 1.08 -12.26
N GLU A 166 15.72 2.27 -12.85
CA GLU A 166 16.95 2.95 -13.26
C GLU A 166 17.80 3.40 -12.06
N GLN A 167 17.18 3.58 -10.90
CA GLN A 167 17.87 3.92 -9.65
C GLN A 167 18.40 2.68 -8.91
N MET A 168 18.03 1.48 -9.32
CA MET A 168 18.55 0.27 -8.71
C MET A 168 20.02 0.08 -9.08
N SER A 169 20.86 -0.11 -8.08
CA SER A 169 22.21 -0.64 -8.29
C SER A 169 22.16 -2.06 -8.88
N ALA A 170 23.29 -2.51 -9.44
CA ALA A 170 23.43 -3.88 -9.93
C ALA A 170 23.11 -4.91 -8.83
N ARG A 171 23.54 -4.62 -7.59
CA ARG A 171 23.27 -5.45 -6.42
C ARG A 171 21.78 -5.52 -6.07
N GLN A 172 21.09 -4.39 -6.03
CA GLN A 172 19.65 -4.36 -5.79
C GLN A 172 18.87 -5.10 -6.89
N THR A 173 19.29 -4.95 -8.15
CA THR A 173 18.72 -5.68 -9.29
C THR A 173 18.87 -7.19 -9.14
N GLU A 174 20.04 -7.65 -8.72
CA GLU A 174 20.31 -9.06 -8.44
C GLU A 174 19.39 -9.60 -7.34
N ILE A 175 19.25 -8.89 -6.22
CA ILE A 175 18.37 -9.28 -5.12
C ILE A 175 16.92 -9.35 -5.59
N PHE A 176 16.44 -8.38 -6.37
CA PHE A 176 15.10 -8.41 -6.95
C PHE A 176 14.88 -9.65 -7.83
N ARG A 177 15.86 -10.03 -8.66
CA ARG A 177 15.78 -11.24 -9.49
C ARG A 177 15.73 -12.51 -8.64
N TRP A 178 16.48 -12.59 -7.54
CA TRP A 178 16.39 -13.72 -6.61
C TRP A 178 15.01 -13.81 -5.96
N LEU A 179 14.45 -12.68 -5.53
CA LEU A 179 13.09 -12.64 -4.96
C LEU A 179 12.04 -13.05 -6.00
N TRP A 180 12.16 -12.59 -7.23
CA TRP A 180 11.29 -13.02 -8.32
C TRP A 180 11.43 -14.51 -8.61
N LYS A 181 12.64 -15.07 -8.59
CA LYS A 181 12.84 -16.53 -8.71
C LYS A 181 12.17 -17.31 -7.59
N ILE A 182 12.34 -16.89 -6.33
CA ILE A 182 11.70 -17.57 -5.19
C ILE A 182 10.18 -17.46 -5.27
N PHE A 183 9.66 -16.29 -5.62
CA PHE A 183 8.25 -16.08 -5.90
C PHE A 183 7.75 -17.03 -6.98
N ALA A 184 8.49 -17.15 -8.09
CA ALA A 184 8.19 -18.07 -9.17
C ALA A 184 8.18 -19.52 -8.71
N ILE A 185 9.15 -19.98 -7.92
CA ILE A 185 9.17 -21.35 -7.39
C ILE A 185 7.91 -21.66 -6.57
N CYS A 186 7.47 -20.69 -5.75
CA CYS A 186 6.31 -20.84 -4.89
C CYS A 186 4.99 -20.83 -5.68
N ASP A 187 4.83 -19.84 -6.58
CA ASP A 187 3.58 -19.55 -7.29
C ASP A 187 3.59 -20.01 -8.76
N TYR A 188 4.48 -20.93 -9.12
CA TYR A 188 4.61 -21.38 -10.49
C TYR A 188 3.32 -22.05 -10.98
N HIS A 189 2.80 -21.52 -12.07
CA HIS A 189 1.78 -22.16 -12.86
C HIS A 189 2.28 -22.34 -14.31
N PRO A 190 2.21 -23.54 -14.90
CA PRO A 190 2.71 -23.78 -16.26
C PRO A 190 2.16 -22.82 -17.31
N ASN A 191 0.89 -22.43 -17.16
CA ASN A 191 0.21 -21.55 -18.11
C ASN A 191 0.34 -20.04 -17.82
N LEU A 192 0.83 -19.65 -16.64
CA LEU A 192 0.89 -18.25 -16.23
C LEU A 192 2.02 -18.06 -15.24
N ALA A 193 3.23 -17.87 -15.76
CA ALA A 193 4.37 -17.57 -14.91
C ALA A 193 4.25 -16.13 -14.37
N PRO A 194 4.65 -15.89 -13.11
CA PRO A 194 4.59 -14.55 -12.52
C PRO A 194 5.47 -13.56 -13.30
N CYS A 195 5.20 -12.27 -13.24
CA CYS A 195 5.91 -11.28 -14.08
C CYS A 195 6.88 -10.37 -13.32
N GLY A 196 6.97 -10.53 -12.00
CA GLY A 196 7.80 -9.70 -11.11
C GLY A 196 7.13 -8.40 -10.66
N ALA A 197 5.98 -8.04 -11.24
CA ALA A 197 5.25 -6.82 -10.90
C ALA A 197 4.80 -6.81 -9.44
N GLU A 198 4.28 -7.94 -8.97
CA GLU A 198 3.78 -8.07 -7.62
C GLU A 198 4.93 -8.07 -6.60
N VAL A 199 6.07 -8.69 -6.94
CA VAL A 199 7.30 -8.62 -6.14
C VAL A 199 7.78 -7.18 -6.00
N ALA A 200 7.84 -6.43 -7.11
CA ALA A 200 8.21 -5.01 -7.07
C ALA A 200 7.25 -4.22 -6.17
N ASN A 201 5.95 -4.49 -6.25
CA ASN A 201 4.94 -3.81 -5.45
C ASN A 201 4.99 -4.12 -3.96
N CYS A 202 5.35 -5.36 -3.59
CA CYS A 202 5.61 -5.72 -2.21
C CYS A 202 6.86 -5.01 -1.64
N LEU A 203 7.88 -4.77 -2.47
CA LEU A 203 9.15 -4.22 -2.03
C LEU A 203 9.13 -2.70 -1.89
N LEU A 204 8.66 -1.99 -2.90
CA LEU A 204 8.88 -0.55 -3.04
C LEU A 204 7.90 0.28 -2.22
N THR A 205 8.40 1.34 -1.58
CA THR A 205 7.57 2.31 -0.87
C THR A 205 7.03 3.35 -1.85
N SER A 206 5.71 3.54 -1.87
CA SER A 206 5.05 4.62 -2.62
C SER A 206 3.61 4.76 -2.13
N PRO A 207 3.13 5.99 -1.84
CA PRO A 207 1.73 6.26 -1.51
C PRO A 207 0.79 6.15 -2.71
N PHE A 208 1.35 6.07 -3.93
CA PHE A 208 0.62 5.92 -5.17
C PHE A 208 0.83 4.52 -5.76
N PRO A 209 0.08 4.18 -6.81
CA PRO A 209 0.30 2.91 -7.49
C PRO A 209 1.70 2.85 -8.10
N ILE A 210 2.27 1.65 -8.20
CA ILE A 210 3.53 1.42 -8.88
C ILE A 210 3.23 0.98 -10.31
N LEU A 211 3.82 1.70 -11.25
CA LEU A 211 3.89 1.31 -12.65
C LEU A 211 4.95 0.23 -12.80
N TYR A 212 4.59 -0.92 -13.36
CA TYR A 212 5.54 -1.96 -13.71
C TYR A 212 5.32 -2.45 -15.13
N ARG A 213 6.40 -2.69 -15.86
CA ARG A 213 6.40 -3.22 -17.23
C ARG A 213 7.48 -4.26 -17.42
N LEU A 214 7.11 -5.37 -18.05
CA LEU A 214 8.02 -6.40 -18.50
C LEU A 214 8.40 -6.13 -19.96
N GLU A 215 9.69 -5.98 -20.26
CA GLU A 215 10.14 -5.81 -21.65
C GLU A 215 10.37 -7.20 -22.26
N LEU A 216 9.43 -7.66 -23.07
CA LEU A 216 9.58 -8.89 -23.86
C LEU A 216 10.39 -8.61 -25.13
N ALA A 217 11.25 -9.55 -25.53
CA ALA A 217 11.93 -9.45 -26.82
C ALA A 217 10.90 -9.56 -27.96
N PRO A 218 11.09 -8.90 -29.13
CA PRO A 218 10.11 -8.89 -30.23
C PRO A 218 9.70 -10.27 -30.78
N LYS A 219 10.49 -11.31 -30.48
CA LYS A 219 10.27 -12.70 -30.90
C LYS A 219 9.93 -13.64 -29.75
N GLU A 220 9.90 -13.15 -28.51
CA GLU A 220 9.37 -13.94 -27.40
C GLU A 220 7.86 -13.98 -27.57
N THR A 221 7.38 -15.03 -28.24
CA THR A 221 5.99 -15.40 -28.08
C THR A 221 5.75 -15.60 -26.58
N PRO A 222 4.64 -15.08 -26.04
CA PRO A 222 4.23 -15.38 -24.69
C PRO A 222 4.03 -16.89 -24.60
N ARG A 223 5.06 -17.61 -24.16
CA ARG A 223 5.05 -19.07 -24.14
C ARG A 223 4.18 -19.47 -22.96
N ILE A 224 2.95 -19.88 -23.26
CA ILE A 224 1.93 -20.34 -22.31
C ILE A 224 2.32 -21.70 -21.65
N SER A 225 3.59 -22.12 -21.74
CA SER A 225 4.11 -23.35 -21.13
C SER A 225 5.65 -23.37 -21.21
N ILE A 226 6.33 -22.63 -20.34
CA ILE A 226 7.79 -22.70 -20.18
C ILE A 226 8.07 -23.54 -18.92
N PRO A 227 8.80 -24.67 -18.99
CA PRO A 227 9.21 -25.41 -17.80
C PRO A 227 9.82 -24.48 -16.74
N LEU A 228 9.54 -24.73 -15.45
CA LEU A 228 9.99 -23.84 -14.37
C LEU A 228 11.50 -23.57 -14.44
N GLU A 229 12.33 -24.58 -14.71
CA GLU A 229 13.78 -24.41 -14.86
C GLU A 229 14.16 -23.40 -15.96
N GLU A 230 13.56 -23.51 -17.16
CA GLU A 230 13.80 -22.56 -18.27
C GLU A 230 13.26 -21.17 -17.90
N TYR A 231 12.12 -21.12 -17.23
CA TYR A 231 11.53 -19.87 -16.77
C TYR A 231 12.44 -19.15 -15.75
N LEU A 232 12.98 -19.87 -14.76
CA LEU A 232 13.94 -19.33 -13.79
C LEU A 232 15.22 -18.82 -14.48
N LYS A 233 15.73 -19.52 -15.50
CA LYS A 233 16.86 -19.04 -16.31
C LYS A 233 16.49 -17.75 -17.06
N SER A 234 15.27 -17.66 -17.59
CA SER A 234 14.82 -16.45 -18.29
C SER A 234 14.72 -15.22 -17.39
N ILE A 235 14.44 -15.40 -16.09
CA ILE A 235 14.42 -14.29 -15.13
C ILE A 235 15.76 -13.56 -15.08
N GLU A 236 16.90 -14.19 -15.41
CA GLU A 236 18.19 -13.50 -15.35
C GLU A 236 18.39 -12.46 -16.46
N THR A 237 17.81 -12.71 -17.63
CA THR A 237 18.02 -11.89 -18.83
C THR A 237 16.84 -10.98 -19.14
N ARG A 238 15.68 -11.22 -18.52
CA ARG A 238 14.48 -10.38 -18.70
C ARG A 238 14.76 -8.94 -18.29
N LYS A 239 14.37 -8.02 -19.16
CA LYS A 239 14.38 -6.59 -18.85
C LYS A 239 13.05 -6.23 -18.22
N PHE A 240 13.10 -5.43 -17.17
CA PHE A 240 11.92 -4.93 -16.48
C PHE A 240 12.11 -3.45 -16.21
N LYS A 241 10.99 -2.74 -16.10
CA LYS A 241 10.93 -1.35 -15.68
C LYS A 241 9.88 -1.19 -14.61
N PHE A 242 10.20 -0.41 -13.59
CA PHE A 242 9.20 0.07 -12.66
C PHE A 242 9.44 1.53 -12.31
N MET A 243 8.36 2.17 -11.86
CA MET A 243 8.38 3.55 -11.41
C MET A 243 7.26 3.76 -10.39
N THR A 244 7.60 4.45 -9.31
CA THR A 244 6.66 4.93 -8.32
C THR A 244 6.03 6.24 -8.83
N LEU A 245 4.71 6.38 -8.82
CA LEU A 245 4.07 7.53 -9.49
C LEU A 245 4.35 8.87 -8.80
N ASP A 246 4.75 8.89 -7.53
CA ASP A 246 5.26 10.09 -6.86
C ASP A 246 6.47 10.71 -7.56
N THR A 247 7.26 9.92 -8.30
CA THR A 247 8.39 10.48 -9.08
C THR A 247 7.96 11.25 -10.31
N LEU A 248 6.79 10.93 -10.88
CA LEU A 248 6.22 11.63 -12.03
C LEU A 248 5.51 12.92 -11.63
N ALA A 249 5.10 13.01 -10.37
CA ALA A 249 4.30 14.08 -9.82
C ALA A 249 4.91 14.63 -8.51
N PRO A 250 6.21 15.03 -8.49
CA PRO A 250 6.87 15.43 -7.26
C PRO A 250 6.20 16.69 -6.67
N GLY A 251 5.84 16.61 -5.39
CA GLY A 251 5.19 17.70 -4.66
C GLY A 251 3.69 17.85 -4.94
N ARG A 252 3.07 16.94 -5.70
CA ARG A 252 1.61 16.95 -5.94
C ARG A 252 0.86 16.22 -4.84
N ALA A 253 -0.35 16.71 -4.61
CA ALA A 253 -1.20 16.30 -3.51
C ALA A 253 -1.70 14.86 -3.73
N SER A 254 -1.57 14.07 -2.67
CA SER A 254 -2.49 13.06 -2.16
C SER A 254 -3.43 12.32 -3.14
N MET A 255 -3.59 11.00 -2.97
CA MET A 255 -4.44 10.14 -3.81
C MET A 255 -5.73 10.82 -4.31
N PRO A 256 -5.98 10.83 -5.64
CA PRO A 256 -7.09 11.58 -6.21
C PRO A 256 -8.45 10.89 -6.01
N LEU A 257 -8.43 9.58 -5.76
CA LEU A 257 -9.62 8.76 -5.55
C LEU A 257 -9.70 8.29 -4.11
N ASP A 258 -10.94 8.20 -3.61
CA ASP A 258 -11.25 7.28 -2.52
C ASP A 258 -11.63 5.92 -3.08
N PHE A 259 -11.31 4.86 -2.34
CA PHE A 259 -11.58 3.50 -2.79
C PHE A 259 -11.79 2.55 -1.62
N GLY A 260 -12.56 1.50 -1.87
CA GLY A 260 -12.82 0.46 -0.89
C GLY A 260 -12.80 -0.93 -1.49
N VAL A 261 -12.77 -1.92 -0.60
CA VAL A 261 -12.73 -3.35 -0.95
C VAL A 261 -13.81 -4.10 -0.18
N TYR A 262 -14.69 -4.76 -0.92
CA TYR A 262 -15.66 -5.71 -0.39
C TYR A 262 -15.23 -7.15 -0.62
N PHE A 263 -15.50 -7.98 0.38
CA PHE A 263 -15.72 -9.40 0.20
C PHE A 263 -17.21 -9.63 -0.06
N PRO A 264 -17.62 -10.27 -1.16
CA PRO A 264 -19.01 -10.65 -1.41
C PRO A 264 -19.38 -12.01 -0.80
N GLY A 265 -18.48 -12.66 -0.04
CA GLY A 265 -18.78 -13.95 0.59
C GLY A 265 -18.61 -15.19 -0.28
N ALA A 266 -18.47 -15.02 -1.59
CA ALA A 266 -18.28 -16.10 -2.53
C ALA A 266 -16.84 -16.65 -2.45
N LYS A 267 -16.62 -17.72 -1.68
CA LYS A 267 -15.41 -18.53 -1.79
C LYS A 267 -15.46 -19.27 -3.12
N LYS A 268 -14.60 -18.93 -4.08
CA LYS A 268 -14.52 -19.71 -5.32
C LYS A 268 -13.89 -21.05 -4.97
N MET A 269 -14.66 -22.12 -5.15
CA MET A 269 -14.12 -23.47 -5.16
C MET A 269 -13.09 -23.60 -6.32
N GLN A 270 -11.85 -23.93 -5.94
CA GLN A 270 -10.75 -24.49 -6.75
C GLN A 270 -9.94 -23.59 -7.72
N LYS A 271 -8.69 -23.34 -7.29
CA LYS A 271 -7.50 -22.88 -8.05
C LYS A 271 -7.25 -23.63 -9.37
N ALA A 272 -7.66 -24.91 -9.45
CA ALA A 272 -7.43 -25.78 -10.62
C ALA A 272 -8.50 -25.62 -11.72
N LEU A 273 -9.74 -25.31 -11.35
CA LEU A 273 -10.82 -25.09 -12.32
C LEU A 273 -10.70 -23.72 -12.94
N SER A 274 -10.34 -22.65 -12.22
CA SER A 274 -10.25 -21.32 -12.83
C SER A 274 -9.27 -21.30 -13.99
N ILE A 275 -8.07 -21.88 -13.89
CA ILE A 275 -7.05 -21.76 -14.96
C ILE A 275 -7.31 -22.67 -16.17
N LEU A 276 -7.74 -23.92 -15.97
CA LEU A 276 -8.15 -24.81 -17.08
C LEU A 276 -9.44 -24.31 -17.75
N THR A 277 -10.37 -23.76 -16.97
CA THR A 277 -11.56 -23.11 -17.53
C THR A 277 -11.17 -21.78 -18.17
N HIS A 278 -10.20 -21.02 -17.65
CA HIS A 278 -9.69 -19.80 -18.29
C HIS A 278 -9.01 -20.11 -19.61
N ARG A 279 -8.21 -21.19 -19.72
CA ARG A 279 -7.65 -21.62 -21.02
C ARG A 279 -8.75 -22.01 -21.99
N LYS A 280 -9.64 -22.93 -21.61
CA LYS A 280 -10.80 -23.31 -22.45
C LYS A 280 -11.67 -22.09 -22.80
N ARG A 281 -11.79 -21.11 -21.90
CA ARG A 281 -12.53 -19.86 -22.11
C ARG A 281 -11.78 -18.88 -22.97
N MET A 282 -10.46 -18.76 -22.87
CA MET A 282 -9.65 -17.98 -23.78
C MET A 282 -9.75 -18.60 -25.18
N ASP A 283 -9.66 -19.93 -25.29
CA ASP A 283 -9.88 -20.66 -26.54
C ASP A 283 -11.32 -20.46 -27.07
N GLN A 284 -12.34 -20.46 -26.20
CA GLN A 284 -13.75 -20.22 -26.58
C GLN A 284 -14.08 -18.76 -26.88
N ALA A 285 -13.53 -17.81 -26.14
CA ALA A 285 -13.65 -16.37 -26.34
C ALA A 285 -12.93 -16.00 -27.64
N GLN A 286 -11.73 -16.56 -27.86
CA GLN A 286 -11.02 -16.54 -29.14
C GLN A 286 -11.91 -17.10 -30.24
N SER A 287 -12.59 -18.24 -30.06
CA SER A 287 -13.52 -18.80 -31.06
C SER A 287 -14.75 -17.90 -31.33
N ARG A 288 -15.37 -17.32 -30.30
CA ARG A 288 -16.54 -16.41 -30.43
C ARG A 288 -16.17 -15.08 -31.08
N LEU A 289 -15.04 -14.51 -30.68
CA LEU A 289 -14.52 -13.26 -31.25
C LEU A 289 -13.98 -13.49 -32.66
N HIS A 290 -13.33 -14.62 -32.96
CA HIS A 290 -12.91 -14.98 -34.33
C HIS A 290 -14.10 -15.10 -35.30
N LYS A 291 -15.31 -15.41 -34.82
CA LYS A 291 -16.54 -15.36 -35.63
C LYS A 291 -17.08 -13.94 -35.85
N ARG A 292 -16.80 -12.99 -34.94
CA ARG A 292 -17.33 -11.61 -34.97
C ARG A 292 -16.32 -10.58 -35.51
N LEU A 293 -15.02 -10.75 -35.28
CA LEU A 293 -13.96 -9.80 -35.62
C LEU A 293 -13.69 -9.63 -37.11
N PRO A 294 -13.77 -10.66 -37.98
CA PRO A 294 -13.63 -10.46 -39.42
C PRO A 294 -14.65 -9.46 -39.99
N GLN A 295 -15.79 -9.28 -39.30
CA GLN A 295 -16.80 -8.28 -39.63
C GLN A 295 -16.49 -6.88 -39.07
N LEU A 296 -15.61 -6.77 -38.07
CA LEU A 296 -15.28 -5.51 -37.39
C LEU A 296 -13.92 -4.92 -37.78
N VAL A 297 -12.93 -5.77 -38.12
CA VAL A 297 -11.51 -5.32 -38.22
C VAL A 297 -10.82 -5.77 -39.51
N GLY A 298 -11.46 -6.57 -40.38
CA GLY A 298 -10.94 -6.88 -41.72
C GLY A 298 -9.54 -7.50 -41.78
N GLY A 299 -9.45 -8.83 -41.73
CA GLY A 299 -8.31 -9.55 -42.32
C GLY A 299 -7.04 -9.75 -41.47
N LEU A 300 -7.12 -9.78 -40.13
CA LEU A 300 -5.96 -10.16 -39.29
C LEU A 300 -5.75 -11.68 -39.27
N GLU A 301 -4.48 -12.12 -39.44
CA GLU A 301 -4.08 -13.52 -39.28
C GLU A 301 -4.17 -13.98 -37.81
N GLN A 302 -4.33 -15.28 -37.56
CA GLN A 302 -4.57 -15.84 -36.22
C GLN A 302 -3.48 -15.51 -35.18
N ASN A 303 -2.22 -15.37 -35.60
CA ASN A 303 -1.11 -15.02 -34.70
C ASN A 303 -1.09 -13.53 -34.29
N ASP A 304 -1.83 -12.67 -35.00
CA ASP A 304 -1.95 -11.25 -34.67
C ASP A 304 -3.00 -10.98 -33.59
N TYR A 305 -3.81 -11.97 -33.20
CA TYR A 305 -4.96 -11.72 -32.34
C TYR A 305 -4.59 -11.58 -30.85
N LEU A 306 -3.79 -12.49 -30.29
CA LEU A 306 -3.37 -12.38 -28.89
C LEU A 306 -2.50 -11.15 -28.68
N SER A 307 -1.60 -10.87 -29.62
CA SER A 307 -0.82 -9.63 -29.64
C SER A 307 -1.71 -8.40 -29.77
N SER A 308 -2.77 -8.45 -30.58
CA SER A 308 -3.78 -7.38 -30.65
C SER A 308 -4.52 -7.20 -29.32
N GLN A 309 -5.00 -8.27 -28.68
CA GLN A 309 -5.69 -8.18 -27.38
C GLN A 309 -4.79 -7.58 -26.30
N VAL A 310 -3.53 -8.05 -26.22
CA VAL A 310 -2.55 -7.52 -25.28
C VAL A 310 -2.26 -6.06 -25.60
N SER A 311 -2.13 -5.69 -26.87
CA SER A 311 -1.91 -4.30 -27.28
C SER A 311 -3.09 -3.40 -26.93
N ILE A 312 -4.33 -3.89 -27.07
CA ILE A 312 -5.53 -3.16 -26.67
C ILE A 312 -5.55 -3.01 -25.14
N LEU A 313 -5.35 -4.09 -24.37
CA LEU A 313 -5.32 -4.00 -22.90
C LEU A 313 -4.20 -3.08 -22.40
N ASP A 314 -3.02 -3.13 -23.02
CA ASP A 314 -1.89 -2.25 -22.73
C ASP A 314 -2.20 -0.79 -23.11
N HIS A 315 -2.89 -0.55 -24.22
CA HIS A 315 -3.35 0.78 -24.62
C HIS A 315 -4.30 1.39 -23.57
N TYR A 316 -5.30 0.62 -23.11
CA TYR A 316 -6.22 1.10 -22.07
C TYR A 316 -5.54 1.22 -20.70
N ALA A 317 -4.56 0.38 -20.38
CA ALA A 317 -3.75 0.55 -19.17
C ALA A 317 -2.92 1.86 -19.21
N LYS A 318 -2.39 2.22 -20.38
CA LYS A 318 -1.72 3.52 -20.61
C LYS A 318 -2.69 4.69 -20.51
N LEU A 319 -3.92 4.54 -21.03
CA LEU A 319 -4.96 5.54 -20.85
C LEU A 319 -5.23 5.77 -19.36
N VAL A 320 -5.48 4.70 -18.59
CA VAL A 320 -5.65 4.80 -17.12
C VAL A 320 -4.45 5.49 -16.46
N LEU A 321 -3.22 5.16 -16.85
CA LEU A 321 -2.02 5.82 -16.32
C LEU A 321 -2.01 7.33 -16.62
N ASN A 322 -2.27 7.72 -17.86
CA ASN A 322 -2.27 9.13 -18.26
C ASN A 322 -3.33 9.91 -17.47
N GLU A 323 -4.57 9.39 -17.42
CA GLU A 323 -5.66 10.01 -16.66
C GLU A 323 -5.36 10.04 -15.15
N PHE A 324 -4.63 9.04 -14.63
CA PHE A 324 -4.18 9.03 -13.24
C PHE A 324 -3.19 10.16 -12.97
N ILE A 325 -2.18 10.32 -13.84
CA ILE A 325 -1.19 11.40 -13.74
C ILE A 325 -1.88 12.77 -13.84
N GLU A 326 -2.78 12.95 -14.80
CA GLU A 326 -3.53 14.20 -14.96
C GLU A 326 -4.39 14.51 -13.72
N SER A 327 -5.01 13.49 -13.13
CA SER A 327 -5.82 13.63 -11.92
C SER A 327 -5.01 14.02 -10.67
N LEU A 328 -3.68 13.83 -10.66
CA LEU A 328 -2.82 14.30 -9.58
C LEU A 328 -2.64 15.83 -9.61
N ASP A 329 -2.92 16.48 -10.74
CA ASP A 329 -2.58 17.89 -10.97
C ASP A 329 -3.76 18.81 -10.69
N ALA A 330 -4.94 18.36 -11.10
CA ALA A 330 -6.18 19.08 -10.95
C ALA A 330 -7.35 18.13 -11.20
N GLN A 331 -8.39 18.23 -10.37
CA GLN A 331 -9.71 17.69 -10.66
C GLN A 331 -10.19 18.20 -12.04
N PRO A 332 -10.80 17.35 -12.88
CA PRO A 332 -11.70 16.29 -12.44
C PRO A 332 -11.14 14.86 -12.57
N THR A 333 -11.42 14.03 -11.56
CA THR A 333 -11.17 12.58 -11.52
C THR A 333 -12.10 11.75 -12.41
N SER A 334 -13.03 12.42 -13.08
CA SER A 334 -14.03 11.79 -13.93
C SER A 334 -13.40 10.96 -15.05
N ASN A 335 -12.39 11.51 -15.72
CA ASN A 335 -11.76 10.83 -16.84
C ASN A 335 -11.02 9.56 -16.38
N LEU A 336 -10.38 9.61 -15.21
CA LEU A 336 -9.75 8.45 -14.59
C LEU A 336 -10.77 7.35 -14.28
N LEU A 337 -11.90 7.69 -13.65
CA LEU A 337 -12.95 6.73 -13.34
C LEU A 337 -13.55 6.11 -14.62
N ASN A 338 -13.79 6.93 -15.65
CA ASN A 338 -14.25 6.43 -16.95
C ASN A 338 -13.22 5.50 -17.61
N ALA A 339 -11.93 5.84 -17.57
CA ALA A 339 -10.87 4.98 -18.12
C ALA A 339 -10.80 3.63 -17.39
N LEU A 340 -10.98 3.64 -16.06
CA LEU A 340 -11.06 2.42 -15.26
C LEU A 340 -12.28 1.56 -15.63
N CYS A 341 -13.46 2.17 -15.78
CA CYS A 341 -14.69 1.48 -16.23
C CYS A 341 -14.52 0.86 -17.62
N LEU A 342 -13.99 1.62 -18.59
CA LEU A 342 -13.74 1.13 -19.96
C LEU A 342 -12.78 -0.05 -19.99
N LEU A 343 -11.68 0.02 -19.22
CA LEU A 343 -10.73 -1.09 -19.11
C LEU A 343 -11.39 -2.33 -18.49
N HIS A 344 -12.28 -2.13 -17.52
CA HIS A 344 -13.01 -3.22 -16.87
C HIS A 344 -14.04 -3.89 -17.79
N GLU A 345 -14.83 -3.12 -18.54
CA GLU A 345 -15.74 -3.64 -19.57
C GLU A 345 -14.99 -4.42 -20.65
N LEU A 346 -13.80 -3.94 -21.02
CA LEU A 346 -12.92 -4.64 -21.94
C LEU A 346 -12.53 -6.00 -21.38
N TYR A 347 -12.12 -6.12 -20.10
CA TYR A 347 -11.80 -7.40 -19.47
C TYR A 347 -12.94 -8.42 -19.54
N HIS A 348 -14.20 -7.98 -19.36
CA HIS A 348 -15.37 -8.84 -19.56
C HIS A 348 -15.54 -9.24 -21.03
N THR A 349 -15.41 -8.29 -21.94
CA THR A 349 -15.58 -8.51 -23.38
C THR A 349 -14.58 -9.53 -23.93
N VAL A 350 -13.33 -9.48 -23.47
CA VAL A 350 -12.30 -10.44 -23.85
C VAL A 350 -12.36 -11.75 -23.04
N GLY A 351 -13.33 -11.91 -22.14
CA GLY A 351 -13.63 -13.16 -21.45
C GLY A 351 -12.71 -13.48 -20.26
N TYR A 352 -11.97 -12.49 -19.75
CA TYR A 352 -11.11 -12.69 -18.58
C TYR A 352 -11.89 -12.69 -17.26
N ALA A 353 -13.09 -12.11 -17.26
CA ALA A 353 -13.97 -12.04 -16.11
C ALA A 353 -15.30 -12.76 -16.35
N GLU A 354 -15.46 -13.95 -15.77
CA GLU A 354 -16.78 -14.54 -15.51
C GLU A 354 -17.08 -14.40 -14.02
N LEU A 355 -18.09 -13.56 -13.74
CA LEU A 355 -18.63 -13.38 -12.42
C LEU A 355 -19.39 -14.65 -12.01
N ASN A 356 -19.13 -15.13 -10.79
CA ASN A 356 -20.11 -15.97 -10.12
C ASN A 356 -21.39 -15.13 -9.99
N SER A 357 -22.57 -15.71 -10.22
CA SER A 357 -23.85 -15.00 -10.12
C SER A 357 -23.97 -14.23 -8.80
N ALA A 358 -23.49 -14.79 -7.69
CA ALA A 358 -23.50 -14.12 -6.39
C ALA A 358 -22.62 -12.86 -6.34
N VAL A 359 -21.45 -12.88 -7.00
CA VAL A 359 -20.56 -11.72 -7.08
C VAL A 359 -21.14 -10.67 -8.01
N SER A 360 -21.73 -11.09 -9.12
CA SER A 360 -22.43 -10.19 -10.05
C SER A 360 -23.61 -9.50 -9.38
N GLU A 361 -24.37 -10.23 -8.56
CA GLU A 361 -25.52 -9.70 -7.82
C GLU A 361 -25.07 -8.69 -6.77
N PHE A 362 -24.05 -9.03 -5.97
CA PHE A 362 -23.51 -8.07 -4.99
C PHE A 362 -22.88 -6.85 -5.64
N GLN A 363 -22.14 -7.03 -6.74
CA GLN A 363 -21.59 -5.92 -7.52
C GLN A 363 -22.70 -4.99 -8.00
N LYS A 364 -23.82 -5.55 -8.48
CA LYS A 364 -24.98 -4.75 -8.88
C LYS A 364 -25.57 -3.99 -7.67
N GLN A 365 -25.76 -4.65 -6.53
CA GLN A 365 -26.27 -4.00 -5.31
C GLN A 365 -25.36 -2.83 -4.88
N LEU A 366 -24.04 -3.02 -4.93
CA LEU A 366 -23.08 -1.97 -4.62
C LEU A 366 -23.14 -0.83 -5.66
N THR A 367 -23.27 -1.14 -6.94
CA THR A 367 -23.45 -0.12 -7.99
C THR A 367 -24.73 0.68 -7.76
N ASP A 368 -25.86 0.01 -7.53
CA ASP A 368 -27.16 0.66 -7.29
C ASP A 368 -27.08 1.58 -6.04
N LEU A 369 -26.40 1.12 -4.98
CA LEU A 369 -26.16 1.94 -3.77
C LEU A 369 -25.27 3.16 -4.08
N LEU A 370 -24.17 2.98 -4.81
CA LEU A 370 -23.30 4.12 -5.17
C LEU A 370 -24.04 5.14 -6.05
N GLU A 371 -24.88 4.70 -6.99
CA GLU A 371 -25.73 5.62 -7.77
C GLU A 371 -26.68 6.46 -6.91
N GLU A 372 -27.22 5.86 -5.84
CA GLU A 372 -28.07 6.54 -4.85
C GLU A 372 -27.28 7.54 -3.99
N LEU A 373 -26.11 7.13 -3.48
CA LEU A 373 -25.30 7.94 -2.56
C LEU A 373 -24.62 9.13 -3.23
N ILE A 374 -24.26 8.99 -4.51
CA ILE A 374 -23.60 10.06 -5.29
C ILE A 374 -24.35 10.32 -6.61
N PRO A 375 -25.57 10.90 -6.57
CA PRO A 375 -26.40 11.11 -7.76
C PRO A 375 -25.70 11.98 -8.82
N GLY A 376 -25.53 11.43 -10.02
CA GLY A 376 -24.80 12.09 -11.12
C GLY A 376 -23.29 12.14 -10.93
N GLY A 377 -22.77 11.58 -9.83
CA GLY A 377 -21.35 11.34 -9.60
C GLY A 377 -20.84 10.20 -10.48
N GLN A 378 -19.51 10.14 -10.61
CA GLN A 378 -18.84 9.03 -11.27
C GLN A 378 -18.21 8.13 -10.22
N PHE A 379 -18.25 6.83 -10.48
CA PHE A 379 -17.63 5.81 -9.68
C PHE A 379 -17.20 4.65 -10.56
N PHE A 380 -16.37 3.81 -9.98
CA PHE A 380 -15.83 2.61 -10.59
C PHE A 380 -16.13 1.44 -9.68
N VAL A 381 -16.59 0.31 -10.23
CA VAL A 381 -16.74 -0.96 -9.51
C VAL A 381 -16.17 -2.07 -10.40
N LYS A 382 -15.27 -2.88 -9.84
CA LYS A 382 -14.63 -3.99 -10.54
C LYS A 382 -14.46 -5.18 -9.61
N GLU A 383 -14.71 -6.39 -10.11
CA GLU A 383 -14.23 -7.58 -9.45
C GLU A 383 -12.72 -7.76 -9.59
N LYS A 384 -12.11 -8.15 -8.48
CA LYS A 384 -10.72 -8.61 -8.46
C LYS A 384 -10.72 -10.10 -8.14
N GLY A 385 -10.25 -10.90 -9.09
CA GLY A 385 -9.88 -12.28 -8.82
C GLY A 385 -8.53 -12.31 -8.11
N ILE A 386 -8.51 -12.64 -6.82
CA ILE A 386 -7.29 -12.90 -6.06
C ILE A 386 -7.24 -14.38 -5.76
N MET A 387 -6.49 -15.18 -6.53
CA MET A 387 -6.09 -16.56 -6.16
C MET A 387 -7.20 -17.50 -5.64
N GLY A 388 -8.47 -17.28 -6.00
CA GLY A 388 -9.61 -18.08 -5.54
C GLY A 388 -10.66 -17.33 -4.70
N ASP A 389 -10.37 -16.13 -4.21
CA ASP A 389 -11.35 -15.24 -3.59
C ASP A 389 -11.70 -14.11 -4.56
N GLN A 390 -12.99 -13.91 -4.81
CA GLN A 390 -13.47 -12.78 -5.60
C GLN A 390 -13.73 -11.64 -4.64
N LYS A 391 -13.01 -10.53 -4.79
CA LYS A 391 -13.27 -9.28 -4.08
C LYS A 391 -13.89 -8.28 -5.05
N ILE A 392 -14.55 -7.27 -4.54
CA ILE A 392 -15.03 -6.14 -5.34
C ILE A 392 -14.29 -4.89 -4.88
N VAL A 393 -13.60 -4.25 -5.79
CA VAL A 393 -12.95 -2.96 -5.57
C VAL A 393 -13.87 -1.90 -6.14
N PHE A 394 -14.15 -0.86 -5.37
CA PHE A 394 -14.81 0.33 -5.88
C PHE A 394 -13.95 1.56 -5.67
N ALA A 395 -14.14 2.58 -6.51
CA ALA A 395 -13.49 3.87 -6.36
C ALA A 395 -14.44 5.01 -6.72
N VAL A 396 -14.26 6.14 -6.05
CA VAL A 396 -15.04 7.37 -6.22
C VAL A 396 -14.10 8.56 -6.21
N THR A 397 -14.64 9.72 -6.57
CA THR A 397 -13.93 10.98 -6.34
C THR A 397 -13.67 11.17 -4.84
N ARG A 398 -12.46 11.62 -4.49
CA ARG A 398 -12.10 11.79 -3.08
C ARG A 398 -13.05 12.74 -2.34
N GLY A 399 -13.42 12.37 -1.13
CA GLY A 399 -14.35 13.10 -0.27
C GLY A 399 -15.83 12.87 -0.58
N SER A 400 -16.15 12.14 -1.66
CA SER A 400 -17.54 11.92 -2.06
C SER A 400 -18.31 10.94 -1.15
N LEU A 401 -17.61 10.16 -0.31
CA LEU A 401 -18.22 9.14 0.57
C LEU A 401 -17.93 9.35 2.07
N ASP A 402 -17.35 10.50 2.47
CA ASP A 402 -16.92 10.75 3.85
C ASP A 402 -18.09 10.65 4.86
N HIS A 403 -19.32 10.93 4.41
CA HIS A 403 -20.53 10.87 5.23
C HIS A 403 -21.38 9.61 5.04
N PHE A 404 -20.98 8.69 4.14
CA PHE A 404 -21.82 7.56 3.72
C PHE A 404 -21.26 6.19 4.13
N THR A 405 -20.47 6.15 5.21
CA THR A 405 -19.85 4.90 5.67
C THR A 405 -20.89 3.94 6.26
N GLU A 406 -21.90 4.46 6.98
CA GLU A 406 -22.91 3.61 7.61
C GLU A 406 -23.77 2.89 6.57
N GLU A 407 -24.13 3.56 5.47
CA GLU A 407 -24.88 2.99 4.35
C GLU A 407 -24.09 1.87 3.63
N LEU A 408 -22.76 2.02 3.54
CA LEU A 408 -21.89 0.96 3.06
C LEU A 408 -21.88 -0.24 4.04
N LEU A 409 -21.89 0.00 5.36
CA LEU A 409 -21.97 -1.06 6.35
C LEU A 409 -23.34 -1.76 6.37
N GLU A 410 -24.43 -1.03 6.12
CA GLU A 410 -25.79 -1.58 6.00
C GLU A 410 -25.89 -2.58 4.83
N LEU A 411 -25.13 -2.36 3.74
CA LEU A 411 -25.05 -3.32 2.64
C LEU A 411 -24.51 -4.69 3.11
N GLU A 412 -23.58 -4.73 4.08
CA GLU A 412 -23.12 -5.99 4.68
C GLU A 412 -24.24 -6.69 5.47
N GLU A 413 -25.07 -5.95 6.19
CA GLU A 413 -26.15 -6.52 6.99
C GLU A 413 -27.20 -7.21 6.10
N SER A 414 -27.45 -6.64 4.92
CA SER A 414 -28.35 -7.21 3.91
C SER A 414 -27.79 -8.49 3.25
N ASN A 415 -26.47 -8.68 3.28
CA ASN A 415 -25.80 -9.81 2.65
C ASN A 415 -24.93 -10.56 3.68
N THR A 416 -25.52 -11.59 4.30
CA THR A 416 -24.88 -12.35 5.40
C THR A 416 -23.48 -12.88 5.13
N PHE A 417 -23.00 -12.94 3.88
CA PHE A 417 -21.66 -13.38 3.56
C PHE A 417 -20.70 -12.26 3.17
N ALA A 418 -21.20 -11.05 2.92
CA ALA A 418 -20.38 -9.92 2.54
C ALA A 418 -19.68 -9.25 3.74
N SER A 419 -18.58 -8.54 3.47
CA SER A 419 -17.90 -7.65 4.42
C SER A 419 -17.14 -6.53 3.71
N LEU A 420 -17.21 -5.30 4.22
CA LEU A 420 -16.40 -4.16 3.82
C LEU A 420 -15.05 -4.26 4.50
N ASP A 421 -14.11 -4.85 3.78
CA ASP A 421 -12.79 -5.15 4.32
C ASP A 421 -11.92 -3.91 4.44
N TYR A 422 -12.16 -2.86 3.65
CA TYR A 422 -11.33 -1.66 3.62
C TYR A 422 -12.03 -0.48 2.95
N VAL A 423 -11.79 0.75 3.44
CA VAL A 423 -12.09 2.04 2.77
C VAL A 423 -10.99 3.06 3.06
N SER A 424 -10.51 3.76 2.03
CA SER A 424 -9.31 4.62 2.11
C SER A 424 -9.45 5.83 3.05
N TRP A 425 -10.63 6.44 3.13
CA TRP A 425 -10.85 7.64 3.94
C TRP A 425 -10.88 7.34 5.44
N ILE A 426 -11.24 6.12 5.84
CA ILE A 426 -11.17 5.67 7.24
C ILE A 426 -9.84 4.98 7.50
N ASP A 427 -9.44 4.03 6.66
CA ASP A 427 -8.34 3.13 6.98
C ASP A 427 -6.96 3.69 6.64
N GLY A 428 -6.92 4.76 5.84
CA GLY A 428 -5.71 5.34 5.27
C GLY A 428 -5.24 4.61 4.02
N ILE A 429 -4.16 5.07 3.40
CA ILE A 429 -3.64 4.52 2.14
C ILE A 429 -2.35 3.76 2.41
N GLY A 430 -2.22 2.57 1.82
CA GLY A 430 -0.98 1.80 1.89
C GLY A 430 0.13 2.50 1.12
N LYS A 431 1.19 2.90 1.82
CA LYS A 431 2.40 3.50 1.22
C LYS A 431 3.63 2.62 1.37
N ASP A 432 3.69 1.91 2.49
CA ASP A 432 4.88 1.23 2.95
C ASP A 432 5.13 -0.08 2.19
N GLY A 433 6.36 -0.28 1.73
CA GLY A 433 6.80 -1.52 1.12
C GLY A 433 7.13 -2.62 2.13
N LEU A 434 8.15 -3.40 1.81
CA LEU A 434 8.66 -4.48 2.65
C LEU A 434 9.27 -3.92 3.95
N TYR A 435 9.05 -4.61 5.08
CA TYR A 435 9.79 -4.37 6.31
C TYR A 435 10.46 -5.64 6.82
N ILE A 436 11.65 -5.47 7.41
CA ILE A 436 12.26 -6.49 8.28
C ILE A 436 11.90 -6.11 9.71
N GLU A 437 11.02 -6.90 10.31
CA GLU A 437 10.46 -6.63 11.65
C GLU A 437 11.40 -7.15 12.75
N LYS A 438 12.10 -8.27 12.50
CA LYS A 438 12.95 -8.93 13.52
C LYS A 438 14.07 -9.77 12.90
N ILE A 439 15.25 -9.74 13.52
CA ILE A 439 16.32 -10.73 13.31
C ILE A 439 16.93 -11.15 14.66
N GLY A 440 16.91 -12.45 14.94
CA GLY A 440 17.38 -13.03 16.19
C GLY A 440 16.55 -12.53 17.37
N LYS A 441 17.22 -12.05 18.42
CA LYS A 441 16.55 -11.41 19.58
C LYS A 441 16.35 -9.90 19.40
N LYS A 442 16.93 -9.32 18.36
CA LYS A 442 16.80 -7.88 18.11
C LYS A 442 15.52 -7.69 17.32
N GLU A 443 14.48 -7.20 18.00
CA GLU A 443 13.44 -6.46 17.30
C GLU A 443 14.13 -5.32 16.59
N ILE A 444 13.99 -5.28 15.27
CA ILE A 444 14.43 -4.12 14.52
C ILE A 444 13.38 -3.10 14.88
N GLN A 445 13.67 -2.29 15.92
CA GLN A 445 12.83 -1.16 16.28
C GLN A 445 12.46 -0.48 14.99
N ASP A 446 11.15 -0.39 14.79
CA ASP A 446 10.55 0.20 13.62
C ASP A 446 11.36 1.46 13.26
N PRO A 447 12.02 1.51 12.09
CA PRO A 447 12.72 2.72 11.69
C PRO A 447 11.79 3.94 11.67
N TYR A 448 10.46 3.77 11.77
CA TYR A 448 9.48 4.85 11.79
C TYR A 448 9.12 5.42 13.18
N GLN A 449 9.86 5.18 14.26
CA GLN A 449 9.52 5.72 15.60
C GLN A 449 9.77 7.22 15.85
N HIS A 450 10.02 8.02 14.81
CA HIS A 450 10.01 9.48 14.89
C HIS A 450 9.13 10.04 13.79
N VAL A 451 8.05 10.75 14.16
CA VAL A 451 7.20 11.39 13.16
C VAL A 451 7.56 12.86 13.08
N LEU A 452 7.82 13.28 11.85
CA LEU A 452 7.97 14.66 11.45
C LEU A 452 6.73 15.07 10.66
N THR A 453 5.95 16.00 11.19
CA THR A 453 4.89 16.66 10.41
C THR A 453 5.42 17.99 9.92
N ASN A 454 5.56 18.10 8.60
CA ASN A 454 5.47 19.38 7.91
C ASN A 454 4.02 19.50 7.43
N TYR A 455 3.44 20.70 7.41
CA TYR A 455 2.10 20.89 6.83
C TYR A 455 2.06 20.68 5.30
N SER A 456 3.17 20.23 4.73
CA SER A 456 3.30 19.46 3.49
C SER A 456 4.20 18.23 3.74
N GLU A 457 3.59 17.04 3.79
CA GLU A 457 4.07 15.80 4.43
C GLU A 457 5.47 15.30 4.01
N TYR A 458 6.39 15.11 4.99
CA TYR A 458 7.59 14.25 4.85
C TYR A 458 7.99 13.64 6.20
N ILE A 459 8.16 12.31 6.22
CA ILE A 459 8.51 11.50 7.39
C ILE A 459 10.00 11.11 7.31
N PHE A 460 10.79 11.33 8.36
CA PHE A 460 12.18 10.88 8.44
C PHE A 460 12.36 9.86 9.57
N SER A 461 13.12 8.80 9.30
CA SER A 461 13.25 7.58 10.11
C SER A 461 14.47 7.54 11.04
N ASN A 462 15.35 8.55 11.03
CA ASN A 462 16.56 8.52 11.86
C ASN A 462 16.92 9.90 12.43
N GLN A 463 17.14 9.98 13.76
CA GLN A 463 17.61 11.20 14.43
C GLN A 463 18.96 11.70 13.87
N GLN A 464 19.79 10.81 13.30
CA GLN A 464 21.09 11.18 12.73
C GLN A 464 21.02 11.84 11.34
N GLU A 465 19.92 11.69 10.60
CA GLU A 465 19.76 12.32 9.27
C GLU A 465 18.90 13.58 9.30
N PHE A 466 18.19 13.83 10.40
CA PHE A 466 17.37 15.03 10.51
C PHE A 466 18.24 16.27 10.70
N SER A 467 18.48 16.97 9.59
CA SER A 467 19.12 18.28 9.64
C SER A 467 18.24 19.25 10.40
N LEU A 468 18.72 19.71 11.56
CA LEU A 468 18.09 20.82 12.29
C LEU A 468 18.06 22.11 11.44
N GLU A 469 18.76 22.17 10.30
CA GLU A 469 18.85 23.32 9.39
C GLU A 469 17.56 23.64 8.62
N LYS A 470 16.45 22.91 8.86
CA LYS A 470 15.12 23.29 8.37
C LYS A 470 14.68 24.66 8.93
N GLU A 471 13.68 25.26 8.30
CA GLU A 471 13.23 26.61 8.62
C GLU A 471 12.81 26.77 10.08
N LEU A 472 11.75 26.08 10.52
CA LEU A 472 11.35 26.00 11.92
C LEU A 472 11.17 24.53 12.33
N VAL A 473 11.96 24.08 13.31
CA VAL A 473 11.82 22.75 13.91
C VAL A 473 11.27 22.89 15.33
N VAL A 474 10.17 22.22 15.59
CA VAL A 474 9.48 22.12 16.88
C VAL A 474 9.77 20.75 17.46
N ASP A 475 10.79 20.66 18.31
CA ASP A 475 11.19 19.43 18.98
C ASP A 475 10.35 19.18 20.24
N THR A 476 9.29 18.39 20.06
CA THR A 476 8.35 18.05 21.12
C THR A 476 8.93 17.05 22.13
N LEU A 477 10.01 16.33 21.78
CA LEU A 477 10.67 15.35 22.64
C LEU A 477 11.54 16.05 23.67
N HIS A 478 12.41 16.95 23.21
CA HIS A 478 13.33 17.68 24.08
C HIS A 478 12.78 19.04 24.53
N LYS A 479 11.55 19.37 24.11
CA LYS A 479 10.86 20.65 24.39
C LYS A 479 11.70 21.85 23.93
N ARG A 480 12.20 21.81 22.70
CA ARG A 480 13.07 22.83 22.10
C ARG A 480 12.52 23.30 20.77
N ILE A 481 12.87 24.53 20.40
CA ILE A 481 12.61 25.07 19.06
C ILE A 481 13.95 25.37 18.40
N PHE A 482 14.09 25.05 17.12
CA PHE A 482 15.25 25.40 16.31
C PHE A 482 14.81 26.19 15.08
N VAL A 483 15.61 27.16 14.66
CA VAL A 483 15.39 27.94 13.43
C VAL A 483 16.67 27.88 12.61
N ARG A 484 16.63 27.22 11.44
CA ARG A 484 17.81 26.94 10.61
C ARG A 484 18.99 26.39 11.43
N GLY A 485 18.74 25.34 12.20
CA GLY A 485 19.75 24.66 13.01
C GLY A 485 20.03 25.32 14.35
N ASN A 486 19.69 26.60 14.49
CA ASN A 486 20.00 27.37 15.68
C ASN A 486 18.93 27.18 16.73
N LYS A 487 19.34 26.66 17.90
CA LYS A 487 18.47 26.52 19.06
C LYS A 487 17.96 27.89 19.50
N VAL A 488 16.64 28.03 19.61
CA VAL A 488 16.00 29.23 20.17
C VAL A 488 16.31 29.31 21.66
N THR A 489 16.61 30.51 22.14
CA THR A 489 16.93 30.80 23.55
C THR A 489 15.72 31.31 24.31
N SER A 490 15.79 31.31 25.65
CA SER A 490 14.73 31.88 26.50
C SER A 490 14.55 33.39 26.34
N ASN A 491 15.59 34.10 25.85
CA ASN A 491 15.51 35.52 25.55
C ASN A 491 14.72 35.82 24.28
N GLU A 492 14.66 34.86 23.36
CA GLU A 492 13.90 34.97 22.11
C GLU A 492 12.45 34.53 22.30
N ILE A 493 12.22 33.44 23.04
CA ILE A 493 10.89 32.95 23.41
C ILE A 493 10.91 32.53 24.88
N SER A 494 10.19 33.26 25.73
CA SER A 494 10.22 33.08 27.18
C SER A 494 9.63 31.75 27.66
N SER A 495 8.78 31.09 26.86
CA SER A 495 8.17 29.80 27.22
C SER A 495 8.10 28.84 26.03
N GLN A 496 9.24 28.28 25.64
CA GLN A 496 9.31 27.34 24.50
C GLN A 496 8.38 26.14 24.66
N THR A 497 8.31 25.54 25.85
CA THR A 497 7.41 24.39 26.11
C THR A 497 5.96 24.72 25.77
N PHE A 498 5.51 25.92 26.14
CA PHE A 498 4.15 26.37 25.83
C PHE A 498 3.97 26.70 24.36
N THR A 499 4.95 27.38 23.76
CA THR A 499 4.93 27.67 22.31
C THR A 499 4.85 26.40 21.47
N ILE A 500 5.54 25.33 21.90
CA ILE A 500 5.47 24.00 21.26
C ILE A 500 4.05 23.44 21.33
N SER A 501 3.43 23.45 22.52
CA SER A 501 2.04 22.99 22.69
C SER A 501 1.05 23.82 21.88
N LEU A 502 1.23 25.14 21.85
CA LEU A 502 0.43 26.07 21.06
C LEU A 502 0.49 25.76 19.56
N LEU A 503 1.70 25.64 19.00
CA LEU A 503 1.87 25.34 17.59
C LEU A 503 1.30 23.96 17.23
N ASN A 504 1.47 22.95 18.09
CA ASN A 504 0.93 21.63 17.86
C ASN A 504 -0.60 21.64 17.75
N LEU A 505 -1.28 22.29 18.71
CA LEU A 505 -2.74 22.37 18.73
C LEU A 505 -3.30 23.23 17.59
N LEU A 506 -2.71 24.40 17.33
CA LEU A 506 -3.16 25.30 16.26
C LEU A 506 -3.08 24.64 14.89
N LEU A 507 -2.09 23.80 14.68
CA LEU A 507 -1.94 23.14 13.40
C LEU A 507 -2.97 22.01 13.26
N GLN A 508 -3.18 21.22 14.32
CA GLN A 508 -4.15 20.13 14.32
C GLN A 508 -5.61 20.58 14.27
N ALA A 509 -5.91 21.82 14.67
CA ALA A 509 -7.28 22.32 14.73
C ALA A 509 -7.83 22.75 13.36
N GLU A 510 -9.13 22.55 13.16
CA GLU A 510 -9.89 23.09 12.04
C GLU A 510 -9.74 24.62 11.96
N GLU A 511 -9.58 25.15 10.75
CA GLU A 511 -9.29 26.57 10.47
C GLU A 511 -8.07 27.15 11.21
N ARG A 512 -7.22 26.29 11.80
CA ARG A 512 -6.10 26.65 12.67
C ARG A 512 -6.49 27.58 13.82
N THR A 513 -7.64 27.31 14.43
CA THR A 513 -8.18 28.09 15.55
C THR A 513 -8.36 27.22 16.78
N ILE A 514 -7.86 27.67 17.93
CA ILE A 514 -8.01 26.97 19.21
C ILE A 514 -8.53 27.89 20.30
N ASN A 515 -9.23 27.30 21.27
CA ASN A 515 -9.55 27.96 22.53
C ASN A 515 -8.36 27.85 23.49
N VAL A 516 -8.01 28.95 24.17
CA VAL A 516 -6.86 28.98 25.10
C VAL A 516 -7.03 28.01 26.27
N SER A 517 -8.25 27.61 26.62
CA SER A 517 -8.52 26.56 27.62
C SER A 517 -7.98 25.17 27.23
N GLN A 518 -7.73 24.92 25.94
CA GLN A 518 -7.12 23.68 25.44
C GLN A 518 -5.60 23.64 25.69
N LEU A 519 -4.98 24.79 26.02
CA LEU A 519 -3.55 24.89 26.28
C LEU A 519 -3.20 24.53 27.73
N PRO A 520 -1.95 24.08 28.02
CA PRO A 520 -1.49 23.89 29.38
C PRO A 520 -1.70 25.14 30.23
N LYS A 521 -2.16 24.98 31.48
CA LYS A 521 -2.40 26.12 32.39
C LYS A 521 -1.11 26.91 32.61
N ALA A 522 -1.16 28.19 32.26
CA ALA A 522 -0.07 29.12 32.45
C ALA A 522 -0.61 30.55 32.65
N THR A 523 0.20 31.43 33.25
CA THR A 523 -0.24 32.79 33.61
C THR A 523 -0.66 33.62 32.40
N TYR A 524 -0.02 33.43 31.25
CA TYR A 524 -0.35 34.14 30.01
C TYR A 524 -1.65 33.67 29.34
N CYS A 525 -2.25 32.54 29.76
CA CYS A 525 -3.55 32.10 29.26
C CYS A 525 -4.73 32.94 29.81
N GLN A 526 -4.50 33.73 30.86
CA GLN A 526 -5.53 34.52 31.53
C GLN A 526 -5.68 35.94 30.96
N ASN A 527 -4.73 36.38 30.13
CA ASN A 527 -4.66 37.75 29.67
C ASN A 527 -4.18 37.80 28.22
N ARG A 528 -5.04 38.31 27.33
CA ARG A 528 -4.76 38.49 25.90
C ARG A 528 -3.44 39.23 25.65
N GLN A 529 -3.19 40.31 26.38
CA GLN A 529 -1.99 41.14 26.20
C GLN A 529 -0.73 40.37 26.59
N GLU A 530 -0.79 39.53 27.61
CA GLU A 530 0.33 38.66 27.98
C GLU A 530 0.60 37.58 26.92
N MET A 531 -0.44 36.88 26.45
CA MET A 531 -0.32 35.90 25.36
C MET A 531 0.33 36.52 24.12
N GLN A 532 -0.18 37.68 23.71
CA GLN A 532 0.31 38.41 22.55
C GLN A 532 1.77 38.84 22.73
N SER A 533 2.10 39.51 23.84
CA SER A 533 3.42 40.12 24.05
C SER A 533 4.52 39.11 24.39
N LYS A 534 4.21 38.00 25.07
CA LYS A 534 5.20 37.03 25.55
C LYS A 534 5.35 35.80 24.64
N ILE A 535 4.31 35.42 23.88
CA ILE A 535 4.32 34.20 23.06
C ILE A 535 4.18 34.53 21.57
N LEU A 536 3.05 35.12 21.16
CA LEU A 536 2.69 35.26 19.74
C LEU A 536 3.64 36.23 19.01
N THR A 537 3.78 37.46 19.51
CA THR A 537 4.61 38.49 18.89
C THR A 537 6.10 38.10 18.86
N PRO A 538 6.72 37.56 19.93
CA PRO A 538 8.09 37.08 19.88
C PRO A 538 8.29 35.97 18.84
N LEU A 539 7.37 35.00 18.75
CA LEU A 539 7.45 33.95 17.72
C LEU A 539 7.33 34.53 16.31
N SER A 540 6.36 35.40 16.04
CA SER A 540 6.22 36.09 14.74
C SER A 540 7.48 36.88 14.37
N LYS A 541 8.06 37.63 15.32
CA LYS A 541 9.31 38.38 15.13
C LYS A 541 10.50 37.46 14.88
N LEU A 542 10.58 36.33 15.56
CA LEU A 542 11.63 35.33 15.35
C LEU A 542 11.59 34.78 13.92
N ILE A 543 10.41 34.40 13.44
CA ILE A 543 10.22 33.91 12.05
C ILE A 543 10.55 35.00 11.03
N SER A 544 10.07 36.22 11.24
CA SER A 544 10.35 37.35 10.35
C SER A 544 11.84 37.69 10.29
N SER A 545 12.50 37.80 11.44
CA SER A 545 13.92 38.18 11.50
C SER A 545 14.88 37.08 11.02
N LYS A 546 14.62 35.81 11.34
CA LYS A 546 15.55 34.71 11.02
C LYS A 546 15.28 34.02 9.69
N LEU A 547 14.04 34.03 9.22
CA LEU A 547 13.64 33.33 7.99
C LEU A 547 13.24 34.28 6.86
N ASN A 548 13.07 35.58 7.13
CA ASN A 548 12.47 36.54 6.19
C ASN A 548 11.08 36.07 5.71
N LYS A 549 10.30 35.49 6.64
CA LYS A 549 8.99 34.89 6.42
C LYS A 549 7.98 35.41 7.43
N ASN A 550 6.69 35.24 7.17
CA ASN A 550 5.63 35.74 8.01
C ASN A 550 4.87 34.60 8.66
N LEU A 551 4.70 34.72 9.99
CA LEU A 551 3.80 33.91 10.79
C LEU A 551 2.92 34.87 11.57
N ILE A 552 1.64 34.95 11.21
CA ILE A 552 0.68 35.92 11.72
C ILE A 552 -0.36 35.19 12.55
N PHE A 553 -0.51 35.64 13.79
CA PHE A 553 -1.54 35.18 14.71
C PHE A 553 -2.58 36.27 14.93
N ASP A 554 -3.80 35.84 15.16
CA ASP A 554 -4.88 36.66 15.68
C ASP A 554 -5.30 36.12 17.04
N CYS A 555 -5.49 37.01 18.00
CA CYS A 555 -5.91 36.66 19.35
C CYS A 555 -7.25 37.35 19.60
N ILE A 556 -8.31 36.55 19.55
CA ILE A 556 -9.71 36.97 19.55
C ILE A 556 -10.23 36.78 20.97
N GLU A 557 -10.71 37.86 21.59
CA GLU A 557 -11.24 37.86 22.94
C GLU A 557 -12.73 38.19 22.87
N SER A 558 -13.56 37.29 23.38
CA SER A 558 -14.98 37.50 23.63
C SER A 558 -15.24 37.58 25.15
N GLU A 559 -16.48 37.89 25.54
CA GLU A 559 -16.86 37.93 26.96
C GLU A 559 -16.67 36.57 27.67
N GLU A 560 -16.72 35.47 26.92
CA GLU A 560 -16.70 34.11 27.48
C GLU A 560 -15.37 33.38 27.23
N GLU A 561 -14.63 33.73 26.17
CA GLU A 561 -13.49 32.92 25.73
C GLU A 561 -12.36 33.75 25.09
N LEU A 562 -11.13 33.27 25.29
CA LEU A 562 -9.95 33.71 24.55
C LEU A 562 -9.58 32.65 23.52
N ARG A 563 -9.54 33.03 22.24
CA ARG A 563 -9.17 32.15 21.13
C ARG A 563 -7.91 32.65 20.44
N ILE A 564 -7.13 31.73 19.89
CA ILE A 564 -5.95 32.03 19.08
C ILE A 564 -6.15 31.38 17.72
N ARG A 565 -5.88 32.14 16.67
CA ARG A 565 -5.94 31.67 15.28
C ARG A 565 -4.63 31.95 14.57
N MET A 566 -4.12 30.96 13.83
CA MET A 566 -2.99 31.16 12.93
C MET A 566 -3.50 31.62 11.57
N VAL A 567 -3.49 32.94 11.33
CA VAL A 567 -4.07 33.56 10.13
C VAL A 567 -3.25 33.26 8.88
N TYR A 568 -1.93 33.30 9.00
CA TYR A 568 -1.03 33.12 7.86
C TYR A 568 0.31 32.55 8.32
N CYS A 569 0.84 31.58 7.58
CA CYS A 569 2.19 31.08 7.75
C CYS A 569 2.76 30.70 6.39
N ASN A 570 3.88 31.29 6.01
CA ASN A 570 4.66 30.85 4.83
C ASN A 570 6.01 30.22 5.20
N ALA A 571 6.25 29.98 6.49
CA ALA A 571 7.37 29.18 6.99
C ALA A 571 7.00 27.70 7.09
N ASP A 572 7.94 26.85 6.74
CA ASP A 572 7.80 25.40 6.91
C ASP A 572 8.05 25.05 8.38
N ILE A 573 7.03 24.46 9.02
CA ILE A 573 7.06 24.09 10.44
C ILE A 573 7.16 22.57 10.53
N TRP A 574 8.23 22.08 11.12
CA TRP A 574 8.56 20.66 11.25
C TRP A 574 8.44 20.21 12.70
N PHE A 575 7.60 19.24 13.04
CA PHE A 575 7.49 18.73 14.42
C PHE A 575 8.33 17.49 14.63
N LEU A 576 9.37 17.52 15.45
CA LEU A 576 10.01 16.28 15.88
C LEU A 576 9.21 15.70 17.06
N THR A 577 8.43 14.65 16.82
CA THR A 577 7.60 13.98 17.84
C THR A 577 7.76 12.46 17.84
N ARG A 578 7.33 11.83 18.94
CA ARG A 578 7.13 10.38 19.02
C ARG A 578 5.88 10.05 18.20
N ALA A 579 5.95 8.96 17.43
CA ALA A 579 4.81 8.47 16.66
C ALA A 579 3.55 8.32 17.52
N GLU A 580 3.74 7.83 18.75
CA GLU A 580 2.71 7.58 19.77
C GLU A 580 1.90 8.83 20.17
N ASN A 581 2.48 10.03 20.02
CA ASN A 581 1.88 11.28 20.53
C ASN A 581 1.09 12.06 19.46
N LEU A 582 1.04 11.56 18.23
CA LEU A 582 0.22 12.15 17.19
C LEU A 582 -1.22 11.69 17.34
N LYS A 583 -2.01 12.48 18.08
CA LYS A 583 -3.46 12.52 17.85
C LYS A 583 -3.70 13.22 16.52
N ILE A 584 -3.63 12.47 15.43
CA ILE A 584 -4.20 12.92 14.16
C ILE A 584 -5.70 12.64 14.29
N GLU A 585 -6.45 13.65 14.73
CA GLU A 585 -7.88 13.66 14.44
C GLU A 585 -7.97 13.87 12.92
N SER A 586 -8.24 12.78 12.20
CA SER A 586 -8.45 12.74 10.76
C SER A 586 -9.88 13.13 10.43
#